data_AF-A0A356AU61-F1
#
_entry.id   AF-A0A356AU61-F1
#
_cell.length_a   1.000
_cell.length_b   1.000
_cell.length_c   1.000
_cell.angle_alpha   90.00
_cell.angle_beta   90.00
_cell.angle_gamma   90.00
#
_symmetry.space_group_name_H-M   'P 1'
#
loop_
_entity.id
_entity.type
_entity.pdbx_description
1 polymer ?
#
loop_
_entity_poly.entity_id
_entity_poly.type
_entity_poly.pdbx_seq_one_letter_code
_entity_poly.pdbx_strand_id
1 'polypeptide(L)'
;MKTIKIEIEIPEAFARYIDVQDPNYQRRVQELLCYGLIQENKISFGKAAEILGIDKLSLITNLGKLGIPYFDYDIDEVKRDALNASRVMEENR
;
A
#
# COMPACT_ATOMS: atom_id res chain seq x y z
N MET A 1 13.83 -9.40 12.43
CA MET A 1 13.52 -8.07 13.02
C MET A 1 13.04 -8.24 14.44
N LYS A 2 13.29 -7.25 15.32
CA LYS A 2 12.69 -7.24 16.66
C LYS A 2 11.25 -6.76 16.55
N THR A 3 10.34 -7.37 17.30
CA THR A 3 8.92 -7.01 17.34
C THR A 3 8.59 -6.28 18.63
N ILE A 4 7.68 -5.31 18.55
CA ILE A 4 7.08 -4.65 19.71
C ILE A 4 5.58 -4.96 19.72
N LYS A 5 4.96 -4.97 20.90
CA LYS A 5 3.50 -5.06 21.04
C LYS A 5 2.94 -3.65 21.25
N ILE A 6 1.85 -3.35 20.56
CA ILE A 6 1.08 -2.12 20.74
C ILE A 6 -0.30 -2.51 21.26
N GLU A 7 -0.81 -1.74 22.23
CA GLU A 7 -2.18 -1.86 22.72
C GLU A 7 -2.95 -0.62 22.26
N ILE A 8 -4.15 -0.82 21.73
CA ILE A 8 -4.97 0.24 21.15
C ILE A 8 -6.39 0.04 21.64
N GLU A 9 -7.00 1.10 22.17
CA GLU A 9 -8.42 1.08 22.50
C GLU A 9 -9.25 1.21 21.23
N ILE A 10 -10.21 0.28 21.06
CA ILE A 10 -11.13 0.27 19.93
C ILE A 10 -12.57 0.07 20.44
N PRO A 11 -13.60 0.57 19.71
CA PRO A 11 -14.98 0.29 20.04
C PRO A 11 -15.27 -1.23 20.14
N GLU A 12 -15.95 -1.64 21.21
CA GLU A 12 -16.35 -3.04 21.44
C GLU A 12 -17.18 -3.61 20.27
N ALA A 13 -17.91 -2.76 19.56
CA ALA A 13 -18.68 -3.13 18.38
C ALA A 13 -17.84 -3.83 17.30
N PHE A 14 -16.51 -3.61 17.25
CA PHE A 14 -15.62 -4.29 16.32
C PHE A 14 -15.35 -5.76 16.68
N ALA A 15 -15.52 -6.17 17.93
CA ALA A 15 -15.17 -7.52 18.40
C ALA A 15 -15.84 -8.65 17.59
N ARG A 16 -17.00 -8.39 16.99
CA ARG A 16 -17.74 -9.35 16.14
C ARG A 16 -17.25 -9.42 14.67
N TYR A 17 -16.39 -8.49 14.26
CA TYR A 17 -15.92 -8.34 12.87
C TYR A 17 -14.40 -8.56 12.73
N ILE A 18 -13.68 -8.63 13.83
CA ILE A 18 -12.22 -8.79 13.84
C ILE A 18 -11.84 -10.19 14.28
N ASP A 19 -10.84 -10.77 13.62
CA ASP A 19 -10.22 -12.02 14.05
C ASP A 19 -8.76 -11.74 14.40
N VAL A 20 -8.51 -11.36 15.65
CA VAL A 20 -7.15 -11.02 16.11
C VAL A 20 -6.25 -12.24 16.22
N GLN A 21 -6.78 -13.47 16.17
CA GLN A 21 -5.98 -14.69 16.24
C GLN A 21 -5.55 -15.16 14.84
N ASP A 22 -6.27 -14.77 13.78
CA ASP A 22 -5.88 -15.04 12.40
C ASP A 22 -4.59 -14.26 12.02
N PRO A 23 -3.48 -14.96 11.70
CA PRO A 23 -2.25 -14.32 11.26
C PRO A 23 -2.43 -13.47 9.99
N ASN A 24 -3.36 -13.83 9.11
CA ASN A 24 -3.62 -13.05 7.89
C ASN A 24 -4.31 -11.73 8.22
N TYR A 25 -5.23 -11.73 9.19
CA TYR A 25 -5.84 -10.51 9.70
C TYR A 25 -4.80 -9.60 10.35
N GLN A 26 -3.96 -10.15 11.24
CA GLN A 26 -2.85 -9.39 11.86
C GLN A 26 -1.93 -8.80 10.79
N ARG A 27 -1.60 -9.58 9.75
CA ARG A 27 -0.77 -9.11 8.65
C ARG A 27 -1.41 -7.95 7.89
N ARG A 28 -2.71 -8.04 7.60
CA ARG A 28 -3.47 -6.96 6.94
C ARG A 28 -3.48 -5.69 7.78
N VAL A 29 -3.62 -5.80 9.10
CA VAL A 29 -3.53 -4.64 10.00
C VAL A 29 -2.15 -3.98 9.91
N GLN A 30 -1.07 -4.76 9.87
CA GLN A 30 0.29 -4.22 9.69
C GLN A 30 0.49 -3.54 8.33
N GLU A 31 -0.06 -4.11 7.26
CA GLU A 31 -0.03 -3.51 5.91
C GLU A 31 -0.79 -2.18 5.86
N LEU A 32 -1.97 -2.11 6.49
CA LEU A 32 -2.77 -0.89 6.59
C LEU A 32 -2.08 0.18 7.44
N LEU A 33 -1.42 -0.22 8.54
CA LEU A 33 -0.60 0.69 9.34
C LEU A 33 0.55 1.28 8.51
N CYS A 34 1.25 0.44 7.73
CA CYS A 34 2.29 0.91 6.82
C CYS A 34 1.74 1.85 5.75
N TYR A 35 0.56 1.54 5.20
CA TYR A 35 -0.10 2.40 4.23
C TYR A 35 -0.42 3.78 4.79
N GLY A 36 -0.92 3.87 6.03
CA GLY A 36 -1.12 5.16 6.71
C GLY A 36 0.17 6.00 6.78
N LEU A 37 1.29 5.37 7.12
CA LEU A 37 2.60 6.04 7.16
C LEU A 37 3.11 6.47 5.77
N ILE A 38 2.75 5.72 4.72
CA ILE A 38 3.04 6.10 3.33
C ILE A 38 2.25 7.35 2.95
N GLN A 39 0.95 7.38 3.26
CA GLN A 39 0.08 8.53 2.99
C GLN A 39 0.55 9.79 3.73
N GLU A 40 1.08 9.63 4.94
CA GLU A 40 1.70 10.71 5.71
C GLU A 40 3.11 11.08 5.23
N ASN A 41 3.61 10.48 4.15
CA ASN A 41 4.97 10.65 3.62
C ASN A 41 6.10 10.36 4.62
N LYS A 42 5.83 9.57 5.67
CA LYS A 42 6.83 9.20 6.69
C LYS A 42 7.75 8.09 6.22
N ILE A 43 7.24 7.18 5.39
CA ILE A 43 8.00 6.08 4.79
C ILE A 43 7.60 5.89 3.33
N SER A 44 8.50 5.37 2.50
CA SER A 44 8.18 4.96 1.14
C SER A 44 7.59 3.54 1.10
N PHE A 45 6.95 3.16 -0.01
CA PHE A 45 6.54 1.76 -0.27
C PHE A 45 7.70 0.77 -0.14
N GLY A 46 8.92 1.16 -0.55
CA GLY A 46 10.11 0.31 -0.39
C GLY A 46 10.46 0.08 1.07
N LYS A 47 10.44 1.15 1.89
CA LYS A 47 10.72 1.04 3.32
C LYS A 47 9.62 0.27 4.06
N ALA A 48 8.35 0.45 3.68
CA ALA A 48 7.24 -0.33 4.20
C ALA A 48 7.40 -1.83 3.91
N ALA A 49 7.77 -2.19 2.68
CA ALA A 49 8.02 -3.58 2.31
C ALA A 49 9.19 -4.18 3.10
N GLU A 50 10.28 -3.43 3.29
CA GLU A 50 11.41 -3.81 4.14
C GLU A 50 10.98 -4.09 5.60
N ILE A 51 10.19 -3.18 6.20
CA ILE A 51 9.65 -3.34 7.57
C ILE A 51 8.78 -4.60 7.67
N LEU A 52 7.98 -4.85 6.65
CA LEU A 52 7.08 -6.01 6.59
C LEU A 52 7.81 -7.31 6.21
N GLY A 53 9.09 -7.25 5.80
CA GLY A 53 9.87 -8.42 5.38
C GLY A 53 9.36 -9.06 4.08
N ILE A 54 8.76 -8.29 3.18
CA ILE A 54 8.28 -8.75 1.86
C ILE A 54 8.87 -7.89 0.75
N ASP A 55 8.76 -8.36 -0.49
CA ASP A 55 9.11 -7.54 -1.64
C ASP A 55 8.06 -6.45 -1.89
N LYS A 56 8.48 -5.38 -2.57
CA LYS A 56 7.65 -4.20 -2.85
C LYS A 56 6.42 -4.54 -3.71
N LEU A 57 6.55 -5.45 -4.67
CA LEU A 57 5.45 -5.82 -5.57
C LEU A 57 4.38 -6.62 -4.83
N SER A 58 4.78 -7.48 -3.89
CA SER A 58 3.84 -8.16 -2.98
C SER A 58 3.06 -7.17 -2.14
N LEU A 59 3.71 -6.15 -1.57
CA LEU A 59 3.01 -5.10 -0.81
C LEU A 59 2.00 -4.36 -1.69
N ILE A 60 2.42 -3.93 -2.89
CA ILE A 60 1.54 -3.27 -3.86
C ILE A 60 0.34 -4.15 -4.22
N THR A 61 0.58 -5.44 -4.45
CA THR A 61 -0.47 -6.41 -4.80
C THR A 61 -1.45 -6.61 -3.65
N ASN A 62 -0.95 -6.71 -2.41
CA ASN A 62 -1.79 -6.91 -1.23
C ASN A 62 -2.67 -5.70 -0.97
N LEU A 63 -2.11 -4.49 -1.05
CA LEU A 63 -2.87 -3.24 -0.93
C LEU A 63 -3.87 -3.09 -2.09
N GLY A 64 -3.49 -3.46 -3.31
CA GLY A 64 -4.39 -3.46 -4.47
C GLY A 64 -5.61 -4.37 -4.29
N LYS A 65 -5.46 -5.53 -3.63
CA LYS A 65 -6.59 -6.41 -3.28
C LYS A 65 -7.56 -5.75 -2.27
N LEU A 66 -7.13 -4.72 -1.56
CA LEU A 66 -7.96 -3.91 -0.66
C LEU A 66 -8.54 -2.67 -1.36
N GLY A 67 -8.33 -2.52 -2.66
CA GLY A 67 -8.75 -1.33 -3.42
C GLY A 67 -7.84 -0.12 -3.20
N ILE A 68 -6.66 -0.30 -2.59
CA ILE A 68 -5.71 0.78 -2.35
C ILE A 68 -4.78 0.90 -3.56
N PRO A 69 -4.82 2.03 -4.30
CA PRO A 69 -3.99 2.21 -5.48
C PRO A 69 -2.52 2.47 -5.09
N TYR A 70 -1.59 1.97 -5.90
CA TYR A 70 -0.17 2.31 -5.78
C TYR A 70 0.16 3.63 -6.50
N PHE A 71 -0.50 3.87 -7.63
CA PHE A 71 -0.40 5.11 -8.36
C PHE A 71 -1.65 5.95 -8.09
N ASP A 72 -1.45 7.17 -7.61
CA ASP A 72 -2.51 8.17 -7.48
C ASP A 72 -2.45 9.12 -8.68
N TYR A 73 -2.58 8.56 -9.88
CA TYR A 73 -2.65 9.34 -11.12
C TYR A 73 -4.09 9.52 -11.54
N ASP A 74 -4.42 10.73 -11.95
CA ASP A 74 -5.63 10.97 -12.71
C ASP A 74 -5.53 10.27 -14.06
N ILE A 75 -6.62 9.64 -14.51
CA ILE A 75 -6.66 8.90 -15.78
C ILE A 75 -6.31 9.79 -16.97
N ASP A 76 -6.63 11.08 -16.89
CA ASP A 76 -6.32 12.04 -17.94
C ASP A 76 -4.84 12.46 -17.93
N GLU A 77 -4.17 12.42 -16.78
CA GLU A 77 -2.72 12.55 -16.69
C GLU A 77 -2.02 11.36 -17.38
N VAL A 78 -2.46 10.14 -17.07
CA VAL A 78 -1.93 8.92 -17.71
C VAL A 78 -2.09 8.96 -19.23
N LYS A 79 -3.25 9.41 -19.73
CA LYS A 79 -3.48 9.56 -21.18
C LYS A 79 -2.55 10.58 -21.82
N ARG A 80 -2.31 11.72 -21.15
CA ARG A 80 -1.39 12.76 -21.65
C ARG A 80 0.04 12.23 -21.74
N ASP A 81 0.50 11.52 -20.71
CA ASP A 81 1.83 10.93 -20.71
C ASP A 81 2.00 9.89 -21.81
N ALA A 82 0.98 9.06 -22.05
CA ALA A 82 0.97 8.11 -23.16
C ALA A 82 1.06 8.82 -24.53
N LEU A 83 0.29 9.89 -24.74
CA LEU A 83 0.32 10.68 -25.97
C LEU A 83 1.70 11.33 -26.20
N ASN A 84 2.28 11.89 -25.14
CA ASN A 84 3.61 12.50 -25.19
C ASN A 84 4.69 11.47 -25.55
N ALA A 85 4.63 10.27 -24.97
CA ALA A 85 5.55 9.19 -25.30
C ALA A 85 5.45 8.77 -26.77
N SER A 86 4.24 8.63 -27.33
CA SER A 86 4.03 8.31 -28.75
C SER A 86 4.64 9.36 -29.68
N ARG A 87 4.47 10.65 -29.37
CA ARG A 87 5.04 11.74 -30.17
C ARG A 87 6.57 11.69 -30.21
N VAL A 88 7.21 11.50 -29.06
CA VAL A 88 8.68 11.40 -28.97
C VAL A 88 9.19 10.18 -29.76
N MET A 89 8.45 9.06 -29.74
CA MET A 89 8.82 7.88 -30.53
C MET A 89 8.68 8.10 -32.04
N GLU A 90 7.73 8.91 -32.49
CA GLU A 90 7.57 9.27 -33.91
C GLU A 90 8.64 10.26 -34.38
N GLU A 91 9.02 11.23 -33.53
CA GLU A 91 10.03 12.26 -33.85
C GLU A 91 11.46 11.71 -33.92
N ASN A 92 11.74 10.57 -33.27
CA ASN A 92 13.05 9.92 -33.27
C ASN A 92 13.18 8.76 -34.29
N ARG A 93 12.22 8.65 -35.21
CA ARG A 93 12.17 7.61 -36.25
C ARG A 93 12.57 8.16 -37.61
#